data_AF-A0A6B8KGN3-F1
#
_entry.id   AF-A0A6B8KGN3-F1
#
_cell.length_a   1.000
_cell.length_b   1.000
_cell.length_c   1.000
_cell.angle_alpha   90.00
_cell.angle_beta   90.00
_cell.angle_gamma   90.00
#
_symmetry.space_group_name_H-M   'P 1'
#
loop_
_entity.id
_entity.type
_entity.pdbx_description
1 polymer ?
#
loop_
_entity_poly.entity_id
_entity_poly.type
_entity_poly.pdbx_seq_one_letter_code
_entity_poly.pdbx_strand_id
1 'polypeptide(L)'
;MSDRGFPDREAAFHEIYKPNQMTAQLLIKYARYAVDTETDPVQKRRAEERFLLLYDLYIKARSYGILNKTFFWLSLVTSLLVLFWPSLSVVFGDVTERQEWIKSAVVQTTVTGVAALNYAFYSQYKSRQTYAENLMRHALFSKEDVPTLSARLADEISKIDKGFSFGLTTKREDEGKAG
;
A
#
# COMPACT_ATOMS: atom_id res chain seq x y z
N MET A 1 20.44 15.09 41.46
CA MET A 1 20.52 13.81 40.72
C MET A 1 19.09 13.32 40.50
N SER A 2 18.45 13.75 39.40
CA SER A 2 17.13 13.22 39.03
C SER A 2 17.35 11.99 38.17
N ASP A 3 16.89 10.87 38.68
CA ASP A 3 16.71 9.61 37.96
C ASP A 3 15.78 9.87 36.77
N ARG A 4 16.35 10.16 35.59
CA ARG A 4 15.59 10.18 34.34
C ARG A 4 15.45 8.73 33.93
N GLY A 5 14.43 8.09 34.47
CA GLY A 5 14.02 6.74 34.09
C GLY A 5 13.99 6.65 32.57
N PHE A 6 14.87 5.81 32.03
CA PHE A 6 14.69 5.31 30.68
C PHE A 6 13.27 4.76 30.61
N PRO A 7 12.45 5.14 29.62
CA PRO A 7 11.15 4.51 29.45
C PRO A 7 11.38 3.01 29.45
N ASP A 8 10.63 2.33 30.32
CA ASP A 8 10.73 0.90 30.60
C ASP A 8 10.88 0.15 29.28
N ARG A 9 12.05 -0.46 29.02
CA ARG A 9 12.37 -1.05 27.71
C ARG A 9 11.31 -2.08 27.30
N GLU A 10 10.70 -2.73 28.28
CA GLU A 10 9.55 -3.61 28.09
C GLU A 10 8.31 -2.87 27.56
N ALA A 11 7.99 -1.69 28.09
CA ALA A 11 6.86 -0.89 27.61
C ALA A 11 7.06 -0.43 26.15
N ALA A 12 8.28 -0.01 25.80
CA ALA A 12 8.63 0.32 24.42
C ALA A 12 8.53 -0.89 23.50
N PHE A 13 8.95 -2.07 23.96
CA PHE A 13 8.84 -3.33 23.22
C PHE A 13 7.37 -3.76 23.01
N HIS A 14 6.51 -3.63 24.02
CA HIS A 14 5.08 -3.89 23.89
C HIS A 14 4.38 -2.94 22.90
N GLU A 15 4.87 -1.71 22.75
CA GLU A 15 4.35 -0.78 21.76
C GLU A 15 4.68 -1.16 20.30
N ILE A 16 5.80 -1.88 20.11
CA ILE A 16 6.19 -2.41 18.80
C ILE A 16 5.17 -3.45 18.33
N TYR A 17 4.74 -4.39 19.19
CA TYR A 17 3.91 -5.54 18.81
C TYR A 17 2.40 -5.34 18.98
N LYS A 18 1.89 -4.15 18.62
CA LYS A 18 0.43 -3.91 18.60
C LYS A 18 -0.24 -4.66 17.44
N PRO A 19 -1.37 -5.36 17.65
CA PRO A 19 -2.15 -5.95 16.56
C PRO A 19 -2.79 -4.84 15.68
N ASN A 20 -3.18 -5.20 14.45
CA ASN A 20 -3.86 -4.31 13.48
C ASN A 20 -3.04 -3.09 13.00
N GLN A 21 -1.72 -3.19 12.99
CA GLN A 21 -0.85 -2.18 12.37
C GLN A 21 -0.34 -2.65 11.00
N MET A 22 0.03 -1.69 10.14
CA MET A 22 0.70 -2.00 8.88
C MET A 22 2.10 -2.56 9.14
N THR A 23 2.59 -3.47 8.30
CA THR A 23 3.97 -3.97 8.45
C THR A 23 4.98 -2.82 8.43
N ALA A 24 4.77 -1.82 7.58
CA ALA A 24 5.64 -0.64 7.51
C ALA A 24 5.78 0.07 8.87
N GLN A 25 4.69 0.16 9.65
CA GLN A 25 4.70 0.76 10.99
C GLN A 25 5.50 -0.08 11.99
N LEU A 26 5.31 -1.40 11.96
CA LEU A 26 6.07 -2.34 12.78
C LEU A 26 7.58 -2.22 12.51
N LEU A 27 7.98 -2.19 11.23
CA LEU A 27 9.38 -2.11 10.82
C LEU A 27 10.03 -0.79 11.26
N ILE A 28 9.32 0.34 11.18
CA ILE A 28 9.84 1.62 11.67
C ILE A 28 9.99 1.67 13.18
N LYS A 29 9.02 1.15 13.93
CA LYS A 29 9.12 1.07 15.39
C LYS A 29 10.28 0.19 15.81
N TYR A 30 10.46 -0.96 15.15
CA TYR A 30 11.60 -1.85 15.38
C TYR A 30 12.93 -1.17 15.03
N ALA A 31 13.03 -0.50 13.89
CA ALA A 31 14.24 0.20 13.47
C ALA A 31 14.61 1.33 14.46
N ARG A 32 13.62 2.09 14.93
CA ARG A 32 13.82 3.12 15.97
C ARG A 32 14.32 2.51 17.27
N TYR A 33 13.69 1.43 17.73
CA TYR A 33 14.15 0.70 18.91
C TYR A 33 15.60 0.24 18.77
N ALA A 34 15.97 -0.34 17.62
CA ALA A 34 17.34 -0.78 17.36
C ALA A 34 18.36 0.37 17.46
N VAL A 35 18.04 1.55 16.90
CA VAL A 35 18.87 2.77 17.02
C VAL A 35 19.00 3.23 18.47
N ASP A 36 17.90 3.24 19.21
CA ASP A 36 17.86 3.71 20.59
C ASP A 36 18.60 2.76 21.56
N THR A 37 18.64 1.47 21.25
CA THR A 37 19.36 0.46 22.04
C THR A 37 20.85 0.35 21.72
N GLU A 38 21.30 0.90 20.60
CA GLU A 38 22.70 0.81 20.20
C GLU A 38 23.59 1.73 21.04
N THR A 39 24.63 1.15 21.63
CA THR A 39 25.55 1.85 22.53
C THR A 39 26.85 2.24 21.84
N ASP A 40 27.25 1.52 20.80
CA ASP A 40 28.44 1.84 20.04
C ASP A 40 28.16 3.05 19.12
N PRO A 41 28.87 4.18 19.25
CA PRO A 41 28.61 5.39 18.46
C PRO A 41 28.78 5.17 16.96
N VAL A 42 29.66 4.26 16.53
CA VAL A 42 29.87 3.97 15.10
C VAL A 42 28.69 3.20 14.52
N GLN A 43 28.22 2.18 15.24
CA GLN A 43 27.06 1.40 14.83
C GLN A 43 25.76 2.20 14.95
N LYS A 44 25.65 3.05 15.96
CA LYS A 44 24.50 3.94 16.14
C LYS A 44 24.34 4.87 14.96
N ARG A 45 25.41 5.53 14.51
CA ARG A 45 25.37 6.39 13.32
C ARG A 45 24.93 5.63 12.07
N ARG A 46 25.45 4.40 11.85
CA ARG A 46 25.02 3.56 10.73
C ARG A 46 23.54 3.16 10.84
N ALA A 47 23.07 2.87 12.04
CA ALA A 47 21.67 2.54 12.30
C ALA A 47 20.77 3.77 12.06
N GLU A 48 21.20 4.97 12.45
CA GLU A 48 20.50 6.24 12.17
C GLU A 48 20.40 6.51 10.65
N GLU A 49 21.49 6.34 9.92
CA GLU A 49 21.49 6.51 8.46
C GLU A 49 20.55 5.50 7.77
N ARG A 50 20.55 4.23 8.20
CA ARG A 50 19.59 3.23 7.72
C ARG A 50 18.15 3.57 8.11
N PHE A 51 17.94 4.08 9.31
CA PHE A 51 16.63 4.50 9.78
C PHE A 51 16.05 5.62 8.90
N LEU A 52 16.87 6.58 8.45
CA LEU A 52 16.45 7.62 7.52
C LEU A 52 15.99 7.05 6.18
N LEU A 53 16.73 6.10 5.61
CA LEU A 53 16.34 5.41 4.36
C LEU A 53 15.03 4.65 4.52
N LEU A 54 14.88 3.93 5.64
CA LEU A 54 13.64 3.23 5.98
C LEU A 54 12.46 4.19 6.16
N TYR A 55 12.71 5.37 6.73
CA TYR A 55 11.67 6.37 6.97
C TYR A 55 11.12 6.96 5.67
N ASP A 56 11.97 7.19 4.67
CA ASP A 56 11.52 7.59 3.33
C ASP A 56 10.62 6.53 2.68
N LEU A 57 11.04 5.26 2.73
CA LEU A 57 10.23 4.13 2.27
C LEU A 57 8.90 4.01 3.03
N TYR A 58 8.92 4.26 4.34
CA TYR A 58 7.73 4.26 5.18
C TYR A 58 6.69 5.30 4.73
N ILE A 59 7.12 6.51 4.38
CA ILE A 59 6.23 7.55 3.87
C ILE A 59 5.50 7.06 2.62
N LYS A 60 6.22 6.45 1.67
CA LYS A 60 5.63 5.87 0.46
C LYS A 60 4.69 4.70 0.77
N ALA A 61 5.11 3.76 1.61
CA ALA A 61 4.28 2.62 2.02
C ALA A 61 2.98 3.08 2.69
N ARG A 62 3.04 4.10 3.56
CA ARG A 62 1.87 4.71 4.21
C ARG A 62 0.94 5.37 3.19
N SER A 63 1.50 6.13 2.25
CA SER A 63 0.72 6.77 1.18
C SER A 63 -0.07 5.74 0.37
N TYR A 64 0.60 4.66 -0.08
CA TYR A 64 -0.07 3.55 -0.77
C TYR A 64 -1.09 2.84 0.11
N GLY A 65 -0.83 2.68 1.41
CA GLY A 65 -1.80 2.11 2.35
C GLY A 65 -3.09 2.93 2.46
N ILE A 66 -2.98 4.26 2.47
CA ILE A 66 -4.15 5.16 2.48
C ILE A 66 -4.93 5.03 1.17
N LEU A 67 -4.26 5.11 0.02
CA LEU A 67 -4.90 4.98 -1.29
C LEU A 67 -5.57 3.61 -1.46
N ASN A 68 -4.87 2.54 -1.10
CA ASN A 68 -5.39 1.18 -1.09
C ASN A 68 -6.69 1.09 -0.27
N LYS A 69 -6.70 1.63 0.96
CA LYS A 69 -7.90 1.64 1.80
C LYS A 69 -9.05 2.42 1.17
N THR A 70 -8.78 3.58 0.56
CA THR A 70 -9.80 4.38 -0.12
C THR A 70 -10.42 3.63 -1.29
N PHE A 71 -9.59 3.10 -2.21
CA PHE A 71 -10.08 2.37 -3.38
C PHE A 71 -10.71 1.02 -3.03
N PHE A 72 -10.29 0.38 -1.93
CA PHE A 72 -10.99 -0.78 -1.38
C PHE A 72 -12.44 -0.44 -1.03
N TRP A 73 -12.67 0.64 -0.27
CA TRP A 73 -14.04 1.02 0.09
C TRP A 73 -14.87 1.48 -1.12
N LEU A 74 -14.27 2.23 -2.05
CA LEU A 74 -14.95 2.62 -3.29
C LEU A 74 -15.32 1.41 -4.14
N SER A 75 -14.41 0.45 -4.30
CA SER A 75 -14.69 -0.78 -5.07
C SER A 75 -15.75 -1.63 -4.36
N LEU A 76 -15.69 -1.77 -3.04
CA LEU A 76 -16.71 -2.50 -2.27
C LEU A 76 -18.11 -1.88 -2.46
N VAL A 77 -18.25 -0.57 -2.25
CA VAL A 77 -19.54 0.11 -2.40
C VAL A 77 -20.06 0.02 -3.84
N THR A 78 -19.21 0.25 -4.83
CA THR A 78 -19.63 0.19 -6.23
C THR A 78 -19.96 -1.23 -6.68
N SER A 79 -19.25 -2.26 -6.22
CA SER A 79 -19.61 -3.66 -6.44
C SER A 79 -20.95 -4.04 -5.79
N LEU A 80 -21.22 -3.57 -4.57
CA LEU A 80 -22.52 -3.78 -3.92
C LEU A 80 -23.63 -3.08 -4.70
N LEU A 81 -23.41 -1.87 -5.21
CA LEU A 81 -24.37 -1.17 -6.06
C LEU A 81 -24.68 -1.97 -7.34
N VAL A 82 -23.67 -2.52 -8.01
CA VAL A 82 -23.86 -3.38 -9.20
C VAL A 82 -24.70 -4.61 -8.83
N LEU A 83 -24.41 -5.25 -7.69
CA LEU A 83 -25.09 -6.47 -7.26
C LEU A 83 -26.54 -6.22 -6.86
N PHE A 84 -26.81 -5.13 -6.14
CA PHE A 84 -28.16 -4.79 -5.70
C PHE A 84 -28.99 -4.06 -6.75
N TRP A 85 -28.37 -3.58 -7.84
CA TRP A 85 -29.07 -2.83 -8.90
C TRP A 85 -30.33 -3.54 -9.41
N PRO A 86 -30.31 -4.85 -9.76
CA PRO A 86 -31.50 -5.54 -10.23
C PRO A 86 -32.55 -5.74 -9.15
N SER A 87 -32.14 -5.83 -7.88
CA SER A 87 -33.08 -5.98 -6.75
C SER A 87 -33.81 -4.67 -6.48
N LEU A 88 -33.12 -3.54 -6.57
CA LEU A 88 -33.70 -2.21 -6.41
C LEU A 88 -34.76 -1.92 -7.49
N SER A 89 -34.52 -2.31 -8.74
CA SER A 89 -35.48 -2.08 -9.83
C SER A 89 -36.78 -2.87 -9.68
N VAL A 90 -36.74 -4.04 -9.03
CA VAL A 90 -37.92 -4.87 -8.75
C VAL A 90 -38.70 -4.35 -7.54
N VAL A 91 -38.01 -4.05 -6.44
CA VAL A 91 -38.67 -3.62 -5.19
C VAL A 91 -39.30 -2.24 -5.31
N PHE A 92 -38.69 -1.33 -6.07
CA PHE A 92 -39.18 0.03 -6.27
C PHE A 92 -40.01 0.19 -7.56
N GLY A 93 -40.53 -0.89 -8.14
CA GLY A 93 -41.18 -0.92 -9.46
C GLY A 93 -42.11 0.27 -9.74
N ASP A 94 -43.01 0.60 -8.82
CA ASP A 94 -44.01 1.68 -8.97
C ASP A 94 -43.41 3.10 -9.01
N VAL A 95 -42.29 3.34 -8.32
CA VAL A 95 -41.55 4.62 -8.36
C VAL A 95 -40.56 4.65 -9.54
N THR A 96 -40.06 3.47 -9.92
CA THR A 96 -39.06 3.28 -10.97
C THR A 96 -39.67 3.38 -12.37
N GLU A 97 -40.98 3.17 -12.54
CA GLU A 97 -41.68 3.45 -13.80
C GLU A 97 -41.62 4.92 -14.23
N ARG A 98 -41.49 5.86 -13.27
CA ARG A 98 -41.21 7.28 -13.58
C ARG A 98 -39.75 7.57 -13.90
N GLN A 99 -38.84 6.62 -13.65
CA GLN A 99 -37.39 6.81 -13.77
C GLN A 99 -36.77 5.77 -14.71
N GLU A 100 -37.03 5.94 -16.01
CA GLU A 100 -36.54 5.06 -17.09
C GLU A 100 -35.02 4.83 -17.08
N TRP A 101 -34.25 5.79 -16.54
CA TRP A 101 -32.79 5.70 -16.46
C TRP A 101 -32.30 4.57 -15.55
N ILE A 102 -33.08 4.12 -14.56
CA ILE A 102 -32.70 3.00 -13.67
C ILE A 102 -32.71 1.67 -14.43
N LYS A 103 -33.55 1.55 -15.46
CA LYS A 103 -33.62 0.38 -16.35
C LYS A 103 -32.62 0.46 -17.51
N SER A 104 -31.85 1.55 -17.63
CA SER A 104 -30.93 1.76 -18.73
C SER A 104 -29.69 0.86 -18.63
N ALA A 105 -29.48 0.04 -19.67
CA ALA A 105 -28.29 -0.79 -19.80
C ALA A 105 -26.99 0.04 -19.83
N VAL A 106 -27.05 1.27 -20.33
CA VAL A 106 -25.89 2.19 -20.36
C VAL A 106 -25.47 2.54 -18.94
N VAL A 107 -26.41 2.93 -18.08
CA VAL A 107 -26.13 3.30 -16.69
C VAL A 107 -25.55 2.10 -15.92
N GLN A 108 -26.15 0.92 -16.06
CA GLN A 108 -25.64 -0.30 -15.44
C GLN A 108 -24.21 -0.64 -15.89
N THR A 109 -23.92 -0.49 -17.18
CA THR A 109 -22.58 -0.72 -17.74
C THR A 109 -21.58 0.31 -17.20
N THR A 110 -21.97 1.59 -17.11
CA THR A 110 -21.11 2.64 -16.55
C THR A 110 -20.79 2.38 -15.07
N VAL A 111 -21.78 2.04 -14.25
CA VAL A 111 -21.57 1.71 -12.82
C VAL A 111 -20.64 0.50 -12.68
N THR A 112 -20.82 -0.52 -13.53
CA THR A 112 -19.94 -1.69 -13.57
C THR A 112 -18.51 -1.32 -13.97
N GLY A 113 -18.35 -0.48 -15.00
CA GLY A 113 -17.05 0.02 -15.44
C GLY A 113 -16.33 0.82 -14.35
N VAL A 114 -17.05 1.67 -13.61
CA VAL A 114 -16.51 2.41 -12.46
C VAL A 114 -16.10 1.45 -11.34
N ALA A 115 -16.89 0.42 -11.06
CA ALA A 115 -16.54 -0.60 -10.07
C ALA A 115 -15.24 -1.34 -10.45
N ALA A 116 -15.12 -1.77 -11.71
CA ALA A 116 -13.92 -2.41 -12.24
C ALA A 116 -12.69 -1.49 -12.19
N LEU A 117 -12.87 -0.21 -12.52
CA LEU A 117 -11.80 0.79 -12.44
C LEU A 117 -11.32 1.01 -11.00
N ASN A 118 -12.25 1.16 -10.05
CA ASN A 118 -11.91 1.28 -8.63
C ASN A 118 -11.16 0.04 -8.12
N TYR A 119 -11.57 -1.15 -8.55
CA TYR A 119 -10.87 -2.38 -8.20
C TYR A 119 -9.46 -2.43 -8.82
N ALA A 120 -9.29 -1.98 -10.06
CA ALA A 120 -7.98 -1.88 -10.70
C ALA A 120 -7.04 -0.94 -9.93
N PHE A 121 -7.54 0.23 -9.50
CA PHE A 121 -6.79 1.14 -8.64
C PHE A 121 -6.43 0.51 -7.30
N TYR A 122 -7.39 -0.14 -6.63
CA TYR A 122 -7.16 -0.87 -5.38
C TYR A 122 -6.03 -1.89 -5.54
N SER A 123 -6.12 -2.77 -6.55
CA SER A 123 -5.14 -3.81 -6.83
C SER A 123 -3.74 -3.22 -7.08
N GLN A 124 -3.66 -2.15 -7.87
CA GLN A 124 -2.41 -1.46 -8.15
C GLN A 124 -1.76 -0.89 -6.88
N TYR A 125 -2.53 -0.16 -6.07
CA TYR A 125 -2.00 0.44 -4.84
C TYR A 125 -1.65 -0.61 -3.79
N LYS A 126 -2.42 -1.71 -3.71
CA LYS A 126 -2.11 -2.85 -2.85
C LYS A 126 -0.78 -3.51 -3.23
N SER A 127 -0.52 -3.69 -4.52
CA SER A 127 0.75 -4.21 -5.03
C SER A 127 1.92 -3.29 -4.65
N ARG A 128 1.79 -1.99 -4.90
CA ARG A 128 2.81 -0.98 -4.54
C ARG A 128 3.08 -0.89 -3.05
N GLN A 129 2.03 -0.94 -2.22
CA GLN A 129 2.16 -1.00 -0.77
C GLN A 129 2.99 -2.22 -0.35
N THR A 130 2.63 -3.41 -0.86
CA THR A 130 3.31 -4.66 -0.52
C THR A 130 4.78 -4.65 -0.96
N TYR A 131 5.05 -4.09 -2.13
CA TYR A 131 6.40 -3.93 -2.64
C TYR A 131 7.24 -3.01 -1.75
N ALA A 132 6.73 -1.84 -1.37
CA ALA A 132 7.41 -0.93 -0.46
C ALA A 132 7.66 -1.57 0.92
N GLU A 133 6.70 -2.33 1.46
CA GLU A 133 6.90 -3.07 2.71
C GLU A 133 7.99 -4.15 2.58
N ASN A 134 8.07 -4.85 1.46
CA ASN A 134 9.15 -5.80 1.19
C ASN A 134 10.51 -5.12 1.06
N LEU A 135 10.55 -3.95 0.41
CA LEU A 135 11.77 -3.15 0.28
C LEU A 135 12.25 -2.65 1.64
N MET A 136 11.33 -2.27 2.54
CA MET A 136 11.66 -1.97 3.94
C MET A 136 12.21 -3.18 4.69
N ARG A 137 11.63 -4.38 4.53
CA ARG A 137 12.19 -5.60 5.13
C ARG A 137 13.62 -5.85 4.63
N HIS A 138 13.85 -5.70 3.33
CA HIS A 138 15.17 -5.85 2.75
C HIS A 138 16.15 -4.81 3.33
N ALA A 139 15.78 -3.53 3.37
CA ALA A 139 16.61 -2.48 3.92
C ALA A 139 16.97 -2.70 5.40
N LEU A 140 16.00 -3.18 6.19
CA LEU A 140 16.19 -3.42 7.62
C LEU A 140 17.15 -4.59 7.91
N PHE A 141 17.04 -5.67 7.15
CA PHE A 141 17.82 -6.91 7.38
C PHE A 141 19.03 -7.07 6.44
N SER A 142 19.30 -6.08 5.58
CA SER A 142 20.43 -6.13 4.67
C SER A 142 21.76 -6.02 5.42
N LYS A 143 22.74 -6.80 4.96
CA LYS A 143 24.14 -6.73 5.40
C LYS A 143 24.97 -5.73 4.58
N GLU A 144 24.38 -5.16 3.52
CA GLU A 144 25.04 -4.19 2.64
C GLU A 144 25.39 -2.90 3.40
N ASP A 145 26.42 -2.19 2.94
CA ASP A 145 26.76 -0.86 3.42
C ASP A 145 25.67 0.15 3.04
N VAL A 146 25.55 1.22 3.83
CA VAL A 146 24.51 2.24 3.64
C VAL A 146 24.56 2.89 2.24
N PRO A 147 25.73 3.27 1.70
CA PRO A 147 25.83 3.79 0.33
C PRO A 147 25.26 2.84 -0.73
N THR A 148 25.70 1.58 -0.76
CA THR A 148 25.21 0.59 -1.74
C THR A 148 23.72 0.35 -1.60
N LEU A 149 23.25 0.21 -0.36
CA LEU A 149 21.83 0.04 -0.08
C LEU A 149 21.03 1.25 -0.57
N SER A 150 21.48 2.48 -0.29
CA SER A 150 20.77 3.70 -0.70
C SER A 150 20.63 3.82 -2.22
N ALA A 151 21.68 3.50 -2.98
CA ALA A 151 21.66 3.53 -4.44
C ALA A 151 20.65 2.50 -5.00
N ARG A 152 20.65 1.29 -4.44
CA ARG A 152 19.72 0.23 -4.82
C ARG A 152 18.27 0.60 -4.46
N LEU A 153 18.05 1.13 -3.27
CA LEU A 153 16.73 1.61 -2.84
C LEU A 153 16.22 2.73 -3.73
N ALA A 154 17.07 3.67 -4.12
CA ALA A 154 16.70 4.77 -5.03
C ALA A 154 16.27 4.25 -6.41
N ASP A 155 16.98 3.27 -6.97
CA ASP A 155 16.58 2.63 -8.24
C ASP A 155 15.23 1.90 -8.12
N GLU A 156 15.04 1.16 -7.03
CA GLU A 156 13.77 0.46 -6.78
C GLU A 156 12.60 1.42 -6.55
N ILE A 157 12.81 2.51 -5.80
CA ILE A 157 11.82 3.57 -5.62
C ILE A 157 11.44 4.19 -6.96
N SER A 158 12.43 4.49 -7.81
CA SER A 158 12.21 5.05 -9.15
C SER A 158 11.32 4.14 -10.01
N LYS A 159 11.49 2.82 -9.93
CA LYS A 159 10.63 1.85 -10.63
C LYS A 159 9.19 1.89 -10.15
N ILE A 160 8.94 2.11 -8.86
CA ILE A 160 7.58 2.19 -8.30
C ILE A 160 6.91 3.52 -8.66
N ASP A 161 7.69 4.61 -8.70
CA ASP A 161 7.19 5.94 -9.03
C ASP A 161 6.81 6.08 -10.51
N LYS A 162 7.39 5.25 -11.41
CA LYS A 162 6.84 5.05 -12.76
C LYS A 162 5.40 4.57 -12.60
N GLY A 163 4.43 5.41 -13.01
CA GLY A 163 3.00 5.25 -12.76
C GLY A 163 2.35 4.02 -13.40
N PHE A 164 1.21 4.20 -14.07
CA PHE A 164 0.56 3.11 -14.79
C PHE A 164 1.30 2.82 -16.11
N SER A 165 2.04 1.71 -16.16
CA SER A 165 2.51 1.15 -17.43
C SER A 165 1.43 0.29 -18.05
N PHE A 166 0.52 0.89 -18.83
CA PHE A 166 -0.47 0.16 -19.61
C PHE A 166 0.12 -0.63 -20.79
N GLY A 167 1.43 -0.45 -21.09
CA GLY A 167 2.08 -0.99 -22.29
C GLY A 167 2.60 -2.43 -22.22
N LEU A 168 2.39 -3.17 -21.13
CA LEU A 168 2.91 -4.54 -20.99
C LEU A 168 1.87 -5.64 -21.18
N THR A 169 0.57 -5.33 -21.16
CA THR A 169 -0.47 -6.34 -21.38
C THR A 169 -0.75 -6.59 -22.87
N THR A 170 -0.36 -5.68 -23.76
CA THR A 170 -0.60 -5.81 -25.21
C THR A 170 0.50 -6.54 -25.97
N LYS A 171 1.64 -6.86 -25.34
CA LYS A 171 2.82 -7.38 -26.05
C LYS A 171 2.98 -8.91 -26.02
N ARG A 172 1.98 -9.65 -25.53
CA ARG A 172 2.08 -11.12 -25.37
C ARG A 172 1.28 -11.96 -26.38
N GLU A 173 0.57 -11.33 -27.33
CA GLU A 173 -0.18 -12.06 -28.37
C GLU A 173 0.51 -12.13 -29.74
N ASP A 174 1.53 -11.33 -30.02
CA ASP A 174 2.16 -11.30 -31.36
C ASP A 174 3.39 -12.22 -31.53
N GLU A 175 3.91 -12.83 -30.46
CA GLU A 175 5.06 -13.77 -30.57
C GLU A 175 4.63 -15.24 -30.78
N GLY A 176 3.33 -15.51 -30.95
CA GLY A 176 2.78 -16.86 -31.13
C GLY A 176 2.35 -17.24 -32.55
N LYS A 177 2.49 -16.36 -33.55
CA LYS A 177 2.04 -16.60 -34.94
C LYS A 177 3.08 -16.24 -36.00
N ALA A 178 4.32 -16.63 -35.77
CA ALA A 178 5.32 -16.77 -36.83
C ALA A 178 5.76 -18.23 -36.89
N GLY A 179 4.92 -19.06 -37.52
CA GLY A 179 5.16 -20.45 -37.86
C GLY A 179 4.43 -20.76 -39.16
#